data_AF-A0AAD5UXP0-F1
#
_entry.id   AF-A0AAD5UXP0-F1
#
_cell.length_a   1.000
_cell.length_b   1.000
_cell.length_c   1.000
_cell.angle_alpha   90.00
_cell.angle_beta   90.00
_cell.angle_gamma   90.00
#
_symmetry.space_group_name_H-M   'P 1'
#
loop_
_entity.id
_entity.type
_entity.pdbx_description
1 polymer ?
#
loop_
_entity_poly.entity_id
_entity_poly.type
_entity_poly.pdbx_seq_one_letter_code
_entity_poly.pdbx_strand_id
1 'polypeptide(L)'
;MSEKPEEPQVDLENYYIAFRVHAALVSVLALLVYDIFCTLGKEAEVIWKRKFSIPSLLYLVIRVSTLGNALAEVSENILGPATFTVRLDIPTVRSFL
;
A
#
# COMPACT_ATOMS: atom_id res chain seq x y z
N MET A 1 -37.71 -15.48 28.55
CA MET A 1 -37.48 -15.39 27.10
C MET A 1 -36.09 -14.80 26.95
N SER A 2 -35.09 -15.67 26.79
CA SER A 2 -33.68 -15.25 26.78
C SER A 2 -33.35 -14.76 25.37
N GLU A 3 -33.13 -13.45 25.21
CA GLU A 3 -32.59 -12.91 23.96
C GLU A 3 -31.24 -13.57 23.69
N LYS A 4 -31.15 -14.25 22.55
CA LYS A 4 -29.91 -14.83 22.06
C LYS A 4 -29.06 -13.66 21.55
N PRO A 5 -27.82 -13.47 22.04
CA PRO A 5 -27.00 -12.34 21.61
C PRO A 5 -26.80 -12.40 20.09
N GLU A 6 -27.08 -11.30 19.41
CA GLU A 6 -26.83 -11.14 17.98
C GLU A 6 -25.33 -11.32 17.73
N GLU A 7 -24.95 -12.41 17.06
CA GLU A 7 -23.57 -12.61 16.64
C GLU A 7 -23.19 -11.49 15.65
N PRO A 8 -22.00 -10.87 15.81
CA PRO A 8 -21.55 -9.84 14.89
C PRO A 8 -21.42 -10.45 13.49
N GLN A 9 -22.28 -10.04 12.56
CA GLN A 9 -22.19 -10.44 11.16
C GLN A 9 -20.96 -9.78 10.54
N VAL A 10 -19.83 -10.49 10.58
CA VAL A 10 -18.60 -10.09 9.90
C VAL A 10 -18.86 -10.14 8.39
N ASP A 11 -18.78 -8.98 7.74
CA ASP A 11 -18.91 -8.85 6.30
C ASP A 11 -17.70 -9.47 5.60
N LEU A 12 -17.83 -10.76 5.31
CA LEU A 12 -16.78 -11.60 4.75
C LEU A 12 -16.32 -11.10 3.37
N GLU A 13 -17.23 -10.51 2.59
CA GLU A 13 -16.94 -9.98 1.26
C GLU A 13 -16.00 -8.78 1.35
N ASN A 14 -16.29 -7.85 2.25
CA ASN A 14 -15.42 -6.70 2.51
C ASN A 14 -14.04 -7.12 3.04
N TYR A 15 -13.98 -8.15 3.90
CA TYR A 15 -12.71 -8.70 4.37
C TYR A 15 -11.85 -9.27 3.23
N TYR A 16 -12.45 -10.05 2.33
CA TYR A 16 -11.72 -10.62 1.19
C TYR A 16 -11.25 -9.55 0.21
N ILE A 17 -12.05 -8.52 -0.05
CA ILE A 17 -11.66 -7.41 -0.91
C ILE A 17 -10.47 -6.67 -0.31
N ALA A 18 -10.54 -6.33 0.99
CA ALA A 18 -9.44 -5.67 1.68
C ALA A 18 -8.16 -6.51 1.61
N PHE A 19 -8.23 -7.80 1.94
CA PHE A 19 -7.07 -8.69 1.88
C PHE A 19 -6.41 -8.73 0.50
N ARG A 20 -7.21 -8.84 -0.58
CA ARG A 20 -6.70 -8.88 -1.96
C ARG A 20 -5.99 -7.58 -2.36
N VAL A 21 -6.53 -6.43 -1.96
CA VAL A 21 -5.91 -5.13 -2.25
C VAL A 21 -4.56 -5.01 -1.56
N HIS A 22 -4.47 -5.39 -0.27
CA HIS A 22 -3.20 -5.36 0.47
C HIS A 22 -2.16 -6.32 -0.14
N ALA A 23 -2.57 -7.55 -0.48
CA ALA A 23 -1.69 -8.52 -1.12
C ALA A 23 -1.17 -8.00 -2.48
N ALA A 24 -2.03 -7.36 -3.27
CA ALA A 24 -1.64 -6.76 -4.56
C ALA A 24 -0.64 -5.62 -4.38
N LEU A 25 -0.87 -4.70 -3.44
CA LEU A 25 0.03 -3.59 -3.16
C LEU A 25 1.42 -4.07 -2.72
N VAL A 26 1.47 -5.03 -1.80
CA VAL A 26 2.73 -5.64 -1.33
C VAL A 26 3.46 -6.34 -2.48
N SER A 27 2.73 -7.03 -3.36
CA SER A 27 3.30 -7.72 -4.52
C SER A 27 3.90 -6.74 -5.53
N VAL A 28 3.20 -5.63 -5.81
CA VAL A 28 3.69 -4.57 -6.71
C VAL A 28 4.94 -3.92 -6.13
N LEU A 29 4.95 -3.61 -4.83
CA LEU A 29 6.12 -3.04 -4.17
C LEU A 29 7.32 -4.00 -4.23
N ALA A 30 7.09 -5.29 -3.92
CA ALA A 30 8.14 -6.31 -3.97
C ALA A 30 8.73 -6.47 -5.38
N LEU A 31 7.88 -6.49 -6.41
CA LEU A 31 8.31 -6.53 -7.81
C LEU A 31 9.11 -5.28 -8.20
N LEU A 32 8.67 -4.10 -7.78
CA LEU A 32 9.35 -2.84 -8.07
C LEU A 32 10.76 -2.83 -7.44
N VAL A 33 10.87 -3.24 -6.17
CA VAL A 33 12.15 -3.37 -5.46
C VAL A 33 13.06 -4.38 -6.15
N TYR A 34 12.52 -5.54 -6.52
CA TYR A 34 13.27 -6.57 -7.23
C TYR A 34 13.81 -6.06 -8.58
N ASP A 35 12.96 -5.38 -9.36
CA ASP A 35 13.35 -4.81 -10.65
C ASP A 35 14.51 -3.80 -10.49
N ILE A 36 14.47 -2.97 -9.44
CA ILE A 36 15.54 -2.03 -9.10
C ILE A 36 16.86 -2.75 -8.85
N PHE A 37 16.86 -3.77 -7.99
CA PHE A 37 18.09 -4.52 -7.71
C PHE A 37 18.67 -5.21 -8.96
N CYS A 38 17.81 -5.75 -9.83
CA CYS A 38 18.25 -6.42 -11.05
C CYS A 38 18.80 -5.46 -12.12
N THR A 39 18.32 -4.22 -12.16
CA THR A 39 18.75 -3.23 -13.15
C THR A 39 19.84 -2.29 -12.65
N LEU A 40 20.00 -2.14 -11.33
CA LEU A 40 21.05 -1.34 -10.69
C LEU A 40 22.46 -1.73 -11.17
N GLY A 41 22.75 -3.01 -11.42
CA GLY A 41 24.05 -3.43 -11.93
C GLY A 41 24.35 -2.91 -13.33
N LYS A 42 23.36 -2.95 -14.23
CA LYS A 42 23.47 -2.42 -15.59
C LYS A 42 23.46 -0.90 -15.61
N GLU A 43 22.67 -0.28 -14.74
CA GLU A 43 22.58 1.16 -14.59
C GLU A 43 23.84 1.75 -13.96
N ALA A 44 24.43 1.11 -12.95
CA ALA A 44 25.69 1.53 -12.37
C ALA A 44 26.79 1.52 -13.43
N GLU A 45 26.84 0.49 -14.29
CA GLU A 45 27.82 0.46 -15.37
C GLU A 45 27.62 1.59 -16.39
N VAL A 46 26.38 1.93 -16.74
CA VAL A 46 26.07 3.01 -17.70
C VAL A 46 26.25 4.40 -17.08
N ILE A 47 25.81 4.60 -15.84
CA ILE A 47 25.84 5.89 -15.14
C ILE A 47 27.25 6.22 -14.64
N TRP A 48 27.99 5.23 -14.13
CA TRP A 48 29.32 5.48 -13.55
C TRP A 48 30.43 5.47 -14.59
N LYS A 49 30.25 4.82 -15.76
CA LYS A 49 31.26 4.84 -16.84
C LYS A 49 30.96 5.83 -17.99
N ARG A 50 29.77 6.43 -18.07
CA ARG A 50 29.37 7.32 -19.20
C ARG A 50 28.87 8.69 -18.71
N LYS A 51 29.02 9.73 -19.56
CA LYS A 51 28.46 11.06 -19.31
C LYS A 51 26.94 10.95 -19.15
N PHE A 52 26.40 11.47 -18.04
CA PHE A 52 24.96 11.55 -17.77
C PHE A 52 24.22 12.06 -18.99
N SER A 53 23.32 11.24 -19.54
CA SER A 53 22.47 11.61 -20.66
C SER A 53 21.10 12.02 -20.15
N ILE A 54 20.46 12.97 -20.86
CA ILE A 54 19.09 13.42 -20.56
C ILE A 54 18.09 12.24 -20.39
N PRO A 55 18.07 11.20 -21.25
CA PRO A 55 17.17 10.07 -21.05
C PRO A 55 17.48 9.26 -19.78
N SER A 56 18.75 9.16 -19.37
CA SER A 56 19.12 8.52 -18.10
C SER A 56 18.58 9.28 -16.89
N LEU A 57 18.59 10.62 -16.94
CA LEU A 57 18.06 11.45 -15.87
C LEU A 57 16.53 11.35 -15.79
N LEU A 58 15.84 11.43 -16.94
CA LEU A 58 14.39 11.26 -17.04
C LEU A 58 13.95 9.89 -16.49
N TYR A 59 14.68 8.84 -16.86
CA TYR A 59 14.44 7.50 -16.33
C TYR A 59 14.55 7.45 -14.81
N LEU A 60 15.61 8.04 -14.23
CA LEU A 60 15.83 8.08 -12.78
C LEU A 60 14.72 8.86 -12.06
N VAL A 61 14.30 10.00 -12.60
CA VAL A 61 13.23 10.84 -12.03
C VAL A 61 11.90 10.11 -12.04
N ILE A 62 11.53 9.50 -13.17
CA ILE A 62 10.29 8.71 -13.27
C ILE A 62 10.33 7.58 -12.25
N ARG A 63 11.46 6.87 -12.16
CA ARG A 63 11.61 5.72 -11.29
C ARG A 63 11.50 6.07 -9.80
N VAL A 64 12.21 7.11 -9.37
CA VAL A 64 12.13 7.60 -7.97
C VAL A 64 10.72 8.13 -7.66
N SER A 65 10.05 8.76 -8.61
CA SER A 65 8.67 9.22 -8.44
C SER A 65 7.69 8.06 -8.29
N THR A 66 7.82 7.00 -9.10
CA THR A 66 7.00 5.79 -8.99
C THR A 66 7.22 5.07 -7.67
N LEU A 67 8.47 4.96 -7.22
CA LEU A 67 8.81 4.44 -5.89
C LEU A 67 8.18 5.27 -4.77
N GLY A 68 8.30 6.60 -4.85
CA GLY A 68 7.75 7.52 -3.86
C GLY A 68 6.22 7.39 -3.75
N ASN A 69 5.53 7.35 -4.88
CA ASN A 69 4.07 7.15 -4.91
C ASN A 69 3.66 5.78 -4.37
N ALA A 70 4.34 4.70 -4.78
CA ALA A 70 4.06 3.36 -4.28
C ALA A 70 4.29 3.27 -2.76
N LEU A 71 5.34 3.90 -2.23
CA LEU A 71 5.61 3.96 -0.80
C LEU A 71 4.59 4.81 -0.04
N ALA A 72 4.19 5.95 -0.60
CA ALA A 72 3.16 6.81 -0.01
C ALA A 72 1.83 6.05 0.09
N GLU A 73 1.40 5.41 -1.00
CA GLU A 73 0.17 4.63 -1.05
C GLU A 73 0.22 3.41 -0.12
N VAL A 74 1.36 2.72 -0.03
CA VAL A 74 1.55 1.65 0.95
C VAL A 74 1.52 2.20 2.37
N SER A 75 2.12 3.35 2.65
CA SER A 75 2.10 3.94 3.99
C SER A 75 0.70 4.38 4.41
N GLU A 76 -0.09 4.97 3.50
CA GLU A 76 -1.47 5.36 3.77
C GLU A 76 -2.38 4.13 3.93
N ASN A 77 -2.20 3.10 3.11
CA ASN A 77 -3.04 1.90 3.18
C ASN A 77 -2.62 0.89 4.27
N ILE A 78 -1.36 0.90 4.73
CA ILE A 78 -0.86 -0.01 5.78
C ILE A 78 -0.81 0.67 7.15
N LEU A 79 -0.43 1.95 7.27
CA LEU A 79 -0.51 2.69 8.55
C LEU A 79 -1.86 3.37 8.79
N GLY A 80 -2.58 3.80 7.74
CA GLY A 80 -3.93 4.37 7.86
C GLY A 80 -5.00 3.46 8.48
N PRO A 81 -4.96 2.11 8.34
CA PRO A 81 -5.92 1.27 9.06
C PRO A 81 -5.71 1.26 10.58
N ALA A 82 -4.57 1.71 11.10
CA ALA A 82 -4.42 1.91 12.55
C ALA A 82 -5.30 3.08 13.07
N THR A 83 -5.64 4.04 12.21
CA THR A 83 -6.59 5.12 12.51
C THR A 83 -8.02 4.76 12.08
N PHE A 84 -8.21 3.89 11.10
CA PHE A 84 -9.55 3.45 10.68
C PHE A 84 -10.19 2.50 11.70
N THR A 85 -9.41 1.66 12.40
CA THR A 85 -9.92 0.88 13.54
C THR A 85 -10.32 1.76 14.73
N VAL A 86 -9.77 2.97 14.87
CA VAL A 86 -10.18 3.93 15.91
C VAL A 86 -11.44 4.71 15.53
N ARG A 87 -11.78 4.81 14.24
CA ARG A 87 -13.01 5.46 13.75
C ARG A 87 -14.22 4.53 13.65
N LEU A 88 -14.02 3.22 13.73
CA LEU A 88 -15.09 2.22 13.76
C LEU A 88 -15.39 1.67 15.16
N ASP A 89 -14.79 2.23 16.20
CA ASP A 89 -15.20 1.94 17.58
C ASP A 89 -16.04 3.10 18.11
N ILE A 90 -17.21 2.76 18.67
CA ILE A 90 -18.30 3.63 19.18
C ILE A 90 -19.37 4.05 18.13
N PRO A 91 -20.34 3.18 17.81
CA PRO A 91 -21.70 3.66 17.58
C PRO A 91 -22.22 4.31 18.87
N THR A 92 -22.36 5.63 18.85
CA THR A 92 -23.06 6.39 19.90
C THR A 92 -24.52 5.97 19.90
N VAL A 93 -24.86 5.00 20.75
CA VAL A 93 -26.23 4.84 21.24
C VAL A 93 -26.52 6.05 22.13
N ARG A 94 -27.06 7.13 21.54
CA ARG A 94 -28.00 8.01 22.22
C ARG A 94 -29.38 7.67 21.66
N SER A 95 -30.01 6.66 22.22
CA SER A 95 -31.09 6.85 23.19
C SER A 95 -32.22 7.70 22.58
N PHE A 96 -33.15 7.00 21.93
CA PHE A 96 -34.56 7.33 22.05
C PHE A 96 -34.88 7.62 23.52
N LEU A 97 -35.13 8.89 23.82
CA LEU A 97 -36.02 9.37 24.86
C LEU A 97 -36.96 10.35 24.17
#